data_AF-A0A4S4ED56-F1
#
_entry.id   AF-A0A4S4ED56-F1
#
_cell.length_a   1.000
_cell.length_b   1.000
_cell.length_c   1.000
_cell.angle_alpha   90.00
_cell.angle_beta   90.00
_cell.angle_gamma   90.00
#
_symmetry.space_group_name_H-M   'P 1'
#
loop_
_entity.id
_entity.type
_entity.pdbx_description
1 polymer ?
#
loop_
_entity_poly.entity_id
_entity_poly.type
_entity_poly.pdbx_seq_one_letter_code
_entity_poly.pdbx_strand_id
1 'polypeptide(L)'
;MLKDIHNHRKQAEAVKIKCMGVPTLDTDNVCFQLEDKTGGNIIYRHINILLLYQGRNYDFKKRPVIPLMLWKPYAPIYPKLVKNVADGLTFEEKKEMRNRGLNFYPLMKLTRNGVYVNVVERVREAFQTEEVVRLDCTHVGSSDCKKIGVKLRDLVPCVPILFKDDQIILWRGKEELGRDSSSLIEPTTDAR
;
A
#
# COMPACT_ATOMS: atom_id res chain seq x y z
N MET A 1 10.68 16.71 2.39
CA MET A 1 10.49 16.04 1.09
C MET A 1 10.01 16.98 -0.01
N LEU A 2 8.72 17.37 -0.08
CA LEU A 2 8.24 18.23 -1.19
C LEU A 2 8.98 19.56 -1.27
N LYS A 3 9.28 20.19 -0.13
CA LYS A 3 10.09 21.41 -0.08
C LYS A 3 11.48 21.24 -0.70
N ASP A 4 12.10 20.09 -0.46
CA ASP A 4 13.46 19.79 -0.94
C ASP A 4 13.45 19.59 -2.46
N ILE A 5 12.41 18.93 -2.99
CA ILE A 5 12.17 18.81 -4.44
C ILE A 5 12.02 20.21 -5.08
N HIS A 6 11.22 21.09 -4.46
CA HIS A 6 11.07 22.46 -4.95
C HIS A 6 12.31 23.34 -4.80
N ASN A 7 13.21 23.02 -3.87
CA ASN A 7 14.48 23.73 -3.72
C ASN A 7 15.49 23.28 -4.77
N HIS A 8 15.60 21.95 -5.02
CA HIS A 8 16.43 21.41 -6.10
C HIS A 8 16.02 21.94 -7.48
N ARG A 9 14.72 22.21 -7.68
CA ARG A 9 14.18 22.88 -8.88
C ARG A 9 14.82 24.22 -9.22
N LYS A 10 15.39 24.93 -8.25
CA LYS A 10 16.07 26.22 -8.54
C LYS A 10 17.38 26.02 -9.28
N GLN A 11 17.94 24.81 -9.25
CA GLN A 11 19.29 24.51 -9.71
C GLN A 11 19.33 23.45 -10.82
N ALA A 12 18.31 22.59 -10.94
CA ALA A 12 18.28 21.51 -11.92
C ALA A 12 16.88 21.28 -12.51
N GLU A 13 16.83 20.92 -13.80
CA GLU A 13 15.59 20.65 -14.55
C GLU A 13 14.96 19.29 -14.24
N ALA A 14 15.77 18.34 -13.75
CA ALA A 14 15.35 16.99 -13.40
C ALA A 14 15.79 16.64 -11.97
N VAL A 15 14.92 15.96 -11.24
CA VAL A 15 15.18 15.52 -9.87
C VAL A 15 15.14 14.01 -9.80
N LYS A 16 16.23 13.40 -9.34
CA LYS A 16 16.30 11.98 -9.01
C LYS A 16 15.75 11.76 -7.60
N ILE A 17 14.70 10.96 -7.49
CA ILE A 17 14.03 10.62 -6.24
C ILE A 17 14.24 9.12 -5.97
N LYS A 18 14.67 8.78 -4.75
CA LYS A 18 14.78 7.40 -4.29
C LYS A 18 13.71 7.13 -3.24
N CYS A 19 12.78 6.23 -3.55
CA CYS A 19 11.74 5.79 -2.64
C CYS A 19 12.25 4.64 -1.76
N MET A 20 11.88 4.66 -0.49
CA MET A 20 12.28 3.65 0.50
C MET A 20 11.11 3.39 1.46
N GLY A 21 10.99 2.15 1.92
CA GLY A 21 9.97 1.69 2.86
C GLY A 21 8.61 1.45 2.19
N VAL A 22 7.54 1.68 2.94
CA VAL A 22 6.13 1.48 2.54
C VAL A 22 5.77 2.07 1.16
N PRO A 23 6.24 3.27 0.75
CA PRO A 23 5.94 3.81 -0.58
C PRO A 23 6.38 2.92 -1.76
N THR A 24 7.34 2.01 -1.54
CA THR A 24 7.80 1.09 -2.60
C THR A 24 6.81 -0.03 -2.92
N LEU A 25 5.82 -0.28 -2.05
CA LEU A 25 4.72 -1.22 -2.32
C LEU A 25 3.76 -0.72 -3.40
N ASP A 26 3.60 0.60 -3.50
CA ASP A 26 2.63 1.26 -4.38
C ASP A 26 3.32 2.41 -5.10
N THR A 27 4.19 2.03 -6.02
CA THR A 27 4.98 2.98 -6.79
C THR A 27 4.10 3.80 -7.75
N ASP A 28 2.96 3.27 -8.20
CA ASP A 28 2.03 3.97 -9.08
C ASP A 28 1.34 5.14 -8.37
N ASN A 29 0.80 4.93 -7.17
CA ASN A 29 0.20 6.01 -6.40
C ASN A 29 1.24 7.06 -5.98
N VAL A 30 2.47 6.65 -5.69
CA VAL A 30 3.56 7.60 -5.41
C VAL A 30 3.86 8.45 -6.65
N CYS A 31 3.89 7.84 -7.83
CA CYS A 31 4.07 8.56 -9.09
C CYS A 31 2.95 9.58 -9.28
N PHE A 32 1.70 9.15 -9.20
CA PHE A 32 0.53 10.01 -9.32
C PHE A 32 0.57 11.19 -8.33
N GLN A 33 0.84 10.92 -7.05
CA GLN A 33 0.93 11.96 -6.01
C GLN A 33 2.09 12.94 -6.24
N LEU A 34 3.21 12.47 -6.83
CA LEU A 34 4.33 13.33 -7.18
C LEU A 34 3.97 14.21 -8.38
N GLU A 35 3.35 13.65 -9.42
CA GLU A 35 2.95 14.42 -10.61
C GLU A 35 1.90 15.47 -10.26
N ASP A 36 0.87 15.11 -9.50
CA ASP A 36 -0.18 16.02 -9.05
C ASP A 36 0.36 17.16 -8.18
N LYS A 37 1.14 16.84 -7.14
CA LYS A 37 1.62 17.86 -6.18
C LYS A 37 2.75 18.72 -6.71
N THR A 38 3.54 18.18 -7.64
CA THR A 38 4.68 18.91 -8.19
C THR A 38 4.40 19.52 -9.56
N GLY A 39 3.37 19.08 -10.28
CA GLY A 39 3.10 19.49 -11.66
C GLY A 39 4.22 19.12 -12.65
N GLY A 40 5.06 18.13 -12.30
CA GLY A 40 6.07 17.57 -13.20
C GLY A 40 5.65 16.18 -13.68
N ASN A 41 6.32 15.67 -14.71
CA ASN A 41 6.08 14.34 -15.27
C ASN A 41 7.24 13.40 -14.94
N ILE A 42 6.94 12.14 -14.63
CA ILE A 42 7.97 11.14 -14.40
C ILE A 42 8.42 10.56 -15.74
N ILE A 43 9.68 10.80 -16.10
CA ILE A 43 10.25 10.36 -17.40
C ILE A 43 10.98 9.03 -17.30
N TYR A 44 11.38 8.63 -16.09
CA TYR A 44 12.08 7.38 -15.87
C TYR A 44 11.69 6.79 -14.53
N ARG A 45 11.44 5.48 -14.53
CA ARG A 45 11.12 4.68 -13.35
C ARG A 45 11.86 3.37 -13.42
N HIS A 46 12.59 3.05 -12.36
CA HIS A 46 13.25 1.76 -12.20
C HIS A 46 13.30 1.35 -10.74
N ILE A 47 12.62 0.25 -10.41
CA ILE A 47 12.50 -0.33 -9.05
C ILE A 47 12.00 0.71 -8.04
N ASN A 48 12.92 1.43 -7.39
CA ASN A 48 12.63 2.45 -6.38
C ASN A 48 13.22 3.83 -6.72
N ILE A 49 13.79 3.98 -7.91
CA ILE A 49 14.34 5.22 -8.42
C ILE A 49 13.34 5.82 -9.43
N LEU A 50 13.00 7.08 -9.20
CA LEU A 50 12.16 7.89 -10.07
C LEU A 50 12.94 9.10 -10.56
N LEU A 51 12.80 9.45 -11.83
CA LEU A 51 13.32 10.68 -12.41
C LEU A 51 12.14 11.57 -12.76
N LEU A 52 11.98 12.64 -11.99
CA LEU A 52 10.93 13.62 -12.17
C LEU A 52 11.45 14.74 -13.06
N TYR A 53 10.88 14.87 -14.26
CA TYR A 53 11.13 15.95 -15.20
C TYR A 53 10.02 16.98 -15.10
N GLN A 54 10.39 18.25 -14.99
CA GLN A 54 9.47 19.25 -14.47
C GLN A 54 9.05 20.29 -15.51
N GLY A 55 9.59 20.17 -16.73
CA GLY A 55 9.34 21.08 -17.85
C GLY A 55 10.03 22.43 -17.68
N ARG A 56 10.19 23.16 -18.80
CA ARG A 56 10.82 24.50 -18.81
C ARG A 56 9.94 25.62 -18.21
N ASN A 57 8.63 25.38 -18.07
CA ASN A 57 7.63 26.37 -17.67
C ASN A 57 7.09 26.14 -16.24
N TYR A 58 7.93 25.70 -15.30
CA TYR A 58 7.50 25.59 -13.90
C TYR A 58 7.34 26.98 -13.27
N ASP A 59 6.09 27.37 -12.99
CA ASP A 59 5.79 28.64 -12.34
C ASP A 59 5.93 28.50 -10.81
N PHE A 60 7.02 29.05 -10.27
CA PHE A 60 7.30 29.02 -8.84
C PHE A 60 6.15 29.59 -7.98
N LYS A 61 5.37 30.53 -8.55
CA LYS A 61 4.25 31.18 -7.85
C LYS A 61 3.03 30.29 -7.67
N LYS A 62 2.83 29.29 -8.53
CA LYS A 62 1.71 28.33 -8.45
C LYS A 62 1.97 27.18 -7.47
N ARG A 63 3.11 27.20 -6.79
CA ARG A 63 3.49 26.16 -5.83
C ARG A 63 2.50 26.09 -4.66
N PRO A 64 2.07 24.89 -4.23
CA PRO A 64 1.33 24.74 -2.99
C PRO A 64 2.21 25.16 -1.80
N VAL A 65 1.81 26.23 -1.10
CA VAL A 65 2.43 26.66 0.15
C VAL A 65 1.81 25.83 1.27
N ILE A 66 2.50 24.76 1.66
CA ILE A 66 2.06 23.93 2.80
C ILE A 66 2.44 24.67 4.10
N PRO A 67 1.46 25.07 4.94
CA PRO A 67 1.72 25.72 6.22
C PRO A 67 2.61 24.86 7.12
N LEU A 68 3.44 25.49 7.96
CA LEU A 68 4.39 24.78 8.84
C LEU A 68 3.71 23.74 9.76
N MET A 69 2.47 23.99 10.18
CA MET A 69 1.67 23.09 11.02
C MET A 69 1.23 21.80 10.29
N LEU A 70 1.06 21.85 8.97
CA LEU A 70 0.76 20.69 8.13
C LEU A 70 2.01 19.90 7.72
N TRP A 71 3.20 20.35 8.14
CA TRP A 71 4.46 19.80 7.64
C TRP A 71 4.84 18.46 8.27
N LYS A 72 4.34 18.19 9.48
CA LYS A 72 4.35 16.88 10.09
C LYS A 72 2.92 16.58 10.51
N PRO A 73 2.11 15.88 9.68
CA PRO A 73 0.80 15.44 10.15
C PRO A 73 1.01 14.68 11.46
N TYR A 74 0.11 14.89 12.42
CA TYR A 74 0.05 14.04 13.60
C TYR A 74 0.09 12.59 13.12
N ALA A 75 0.94 11.76 13.74
CA ALA A 75 1.03 10.37 13.37
C ALA A 75 -0.40 9.80 13.40
N PRO A 76 -0.90 9.26 12.28
CA PRO A 76 -2.27 8.79 12.22
C PRO A 76 -2.49 7.80 13.37
N ILE A 77 -3.52 8.04 14.17
CA ILE A 77 -3.94 7.11 15.22
C ILE A 77 -4.56 5.92 14.48
N TYR A 78 -3.76 4.90 14.25
CA TYR A 78 -4.27 3.68 13.64
C TYR A 78 -5.21 3.01 14.65
N PRO A 79 -6.52 2.86 14.36
CA PRO A 79 -7.37 1.99 15.16
C PRO A 79 -6.77 0.58 15.16
N LYS A 80 -7.22 -0.29 16.08
CA LYS A 80 -6.70 -1.67 16.17
C LYS A 80 -6.73 -2.33 14.78
N LEU A 81 -5.54 -2.45 14.18
CA LEU A 81 -5.33 -2.91 12.81
C LEU A 81 -5.85 -4.32 12.58
N VAL A 82 -5.86 -5.10 13.66
CA VAL A 82 -6.47 -6.41 13.75
C VAL A 82 -7.72 -6.26 14.61
N LYS A 83 -8.89 -6.40 13.97
CA LYS A 83 -10.16 -6.58 14.69
C LYS A 83 -10.14 -7.94 15.40
N ASN A 84 -10.78 -8.05 16.57
CA ASN A 84 -10.90 -9.33 17.30
C ASN A 84 -11.57 -10.41 16.43
N VAL A 85 -12.53 -10.00 15.61
CA VAL A 85 -13.23 -10.82 14.61
C VAL A 85 -13.07 -10.09 13.28
N ALA A 86 -12.47 -10.76 12.28
CA ALA A 86 -12.38 -10.19 10.94
C ALA A 86 -13.76 -10.26 10.27
N ASP A 87 -14.09 -9.28 9.42
CA ASP A 87 -15.36 -9.28 8.71
C ASP A 87 -15.42 -10.56 7.84
N GLY A 88 -16.41 -11.43 8.08
CA GLY A 88 -16.58 -12.72 7.40
C GLY A 88 -15.98 -13.96 8.06
N LEU A 89 -15.35 -13.84 9.24
CA LEU A 89 -14.71 -14.96 9.95
C LEU A 89 -15.18 -15.03 11.41
N THR A 90 -15.50 -16.23 11.92
CA THR A 90 -15.76 -16.45 13.35
C THR A 90 -14.48 -16.40 14.18
N PHE A 91 -14.60 -16.30 15.51
CA PHE A 91 -13.43 -16.25 16.40
C PHE A 91 -12.58 -17.53 16.33
N GLU A 92 -13.22 -18.69 16.17
CA GLU A 92 -12.55 -20.00 16.08
C GLU A 92 -11.79 -20.15 14.77
N GLU A 93 -12.44 -19.86 13.64
CA GLU A 93 -11.80 -19.86 12.31
C GLU A 93 -10.60 -18.89 12.29
N LYS A 94 -10.70 -17.70 12.92
CA LYS A 94 -9.58 -16.75 13.01
C LYS A 94 -8.40 -17.34 13.79
N LYS A 95 -8.67 -18.07 14.89
CA LYS A 95 -7.64 -18.75 15.68
C LYS A 95 -6.97 -19.87 14.88
N GLU A 96 -7.76 -20.61 14.10
CA GLU A 96 -7.24 -21.66 13.22
C GLU A 96 -6.34 -21.07 12.13
N MET A 97 -6.79 -20.04 11.41
CA MET A 97 -6.00 -19.37 10.37
C MET A 97 -4.72 -18.76 10.92
N ARG A 98 -4.77 -18.21 12.15
CA ARG A 98 -3.58 -17.74 12.85
C ARG A 98 -2.58 -18.86 13.10
N ASN A 99 -3.03 -20.00 13.63
CA ASN A 99 -2.17 -21.14 13.92
C ASN A 99 -1.60 -21.74 12.64
N ARG A 100 -2.42 -21.86 11.59
CA ARG A 100 -2.00 -22.32 10.26
C ARG A 100 -0.90 -21.42 9.71
N GLY A 101 -1.11 -20.10 9.73
CA GLY A 101 -0.12 -19.13 9.25
C GLY A 101 1.18 -19.11 10.05
N LEU A 102 1.15 -19.37 11.37
CA LEU A 102 2.35 -19.45 12.21
C LEU A 102 3.20 -20.70 11.91
N ASN A 103 2.53 -21.82 11.62
CA ASN A 103 3.19 -23.08 11.27
C ASN A 103 3.67 -23.12 9.81
N PHE A 104 3.12 -22.26 8.95
CA PHE A 104 3.46 -22.21 7.54
C PHE A 104 4.83 -21.56 7.28
N TYR A 105 5.53 -21.95 6.21
CA TYR A 105 6.80 -21.32 5.84
C TYR A 105 6.59 -19.84 5.45
N PRO A 106 7.49 -18.88 5.77
CA PRO A 106 7.28 -17.51 5.37
C PRO A 106 7.44 -17.39 3.85
N LEU A 107 6.46 -16.79 3.17
CA LEU A 107 6.49 -16.58 1.72
C LEU A 107 7.74 -15.81 1.30
N MET A 108 8.08 -14.77 2.07
CA MET A 108 9.30 -14.01 1.86
C MET A 108 9.74 -13.27 3.11
N LYS A 109 11.00 -12.84 3.08
CA LYS A 109 11.62 -11.99 4.09
C LYS A 109 11.86 -10.59 3.55
N LEU A 110 11.31 -9.60 4.24
CA LEU A 110 11.53 -8.20 3.95
C LEU A 110 12.89 -7.77 4.52
N THR A 111 13.71 -7.18 3.65
CA THR A 111 15.08 -6.78 3.98
C THR A 111 15.13 -5.35 4.52
N ARG A 112 16.19 -5.03 5.28
CA ARG A 112 16.46 -3.67 5.79
C ARG A 112 16.67 -2.64 4.68
N ASN A 113 16.87 -3.08 3.44
CA ASN A 113 17.04 -2.21 2.29
C ASN A 113 15.77 -1.41 1.97
N GLY A 114 14.61 -1.77 2.52
CA GLY A 114 13.39 -0.96 2.39
C GLY A 114 12.83 -0.90 0.96
N VAL A 115 13.13 -1.89 0.12
CA VAL A 115 12.59 -1.98 -1.25
C VAL A 115 11.64 -3.17 -1.31
N TYR A 116 10.35 -2.90 -1.50
CA TYR A 116 9.26 -3.86 -1.38
C TYR A 116 8.42 -3.99 -2.65
N VAL A 117 9.00 -3.68 -3.81
CA VAL A 117 8.27 -3.62 -5.10
C VAL A 117 7.55 -4.93 -5.44
N ASN A 118 8.19 -6.07 -5.17
CA ASN A 118 7.67 -7.39 -5.56
C ASN A 118 6.73 -8.01 -4.52
N VAL A 119 6.53 -7.37 -3.36
CA VAL A 119 5.74 -7.97 -2.27
C VAL A 119 4.29 -8.16 -2.67
N VAL A 120 3.70 -7.15 -3.33
CA VAL A 120 2.29 -7.17 -3.74
C VAL A 120 2.02 -8.29 -4.75
N GLU A 121 2.87 -8.40 -5.77
CA GLU A 121 2.76 -9.43 -6.81
C GLU A 121 2.87 -10.84 -6.21
N ARG A 122 3.89 -11.07 -5.39
CA ARG A 122 4.12 -12.36 -4.73
C ARG A 122 2.98 -12.76 -3.80
N VAL A 123 2.41 -11.80 -3.07
CA VAL A 123 1.25 -12.06 -2.21
C VAL A 123 0.01 -12.39 -3.05
N ARG A 124 -0.21 -11.71 -4.18
CA ARG A 124 -1.31 -12.03 -5.11
C ARG A 124 -1.18 -13.43 -5.69
N GLU A 125 0.02 -13.82 -6.11
CA GLU A 125 0.29 -15.16 -6.64
C GLU A 125 0.11 -16.23 -5.56
N ALA A 126 0.63 -16.00 -4.35
CA ALA A 126 0.46 -16.94 -3.24
C ALA A 126 -1.03 -17.15 -2.89
N PHE A 127 -1.85 -16.10 -2.98
CA PHE A 127 -3.30 -16.20 -2.76
C PHE A 127 -4.08 -16.96 -3.84
N GLN A 128 -3.45 -17.38 -4.93
CA GLN A 128 -4.07 -18.30 -5.89
C GLN A 128 -4.07 -19.75 -5.38
N THR A 129 -3.09 -20.12 -4.57
CA THR A 129 -2.91 -21.49 -4.07
C THR A 129 -3.13 -21.63 -2.58
N GLU A 130 -2.84 -20.58 -1.81
CA GLU A 130 -2.87 -20.58 -0.35
C GLU A 130 -3.90 -19.57 0.17
N GLU A 131 -4.67 -19.94 1.19
CA GLU A 131 -5.62 -19.01 1.82
C GLU A 131 -4.94 -18.03 2.79
N VAL A 132 -3.80 -18.43 3.35
CA VAL A 132 -3.08 -17.71 4.41
C VAL A 132 -1.61 -17.61 4.03
N VAL A 133 -1.09 -16.38 4.08
CA VAL A 133 0.29 -16.06 3.73
C VAL A 133 1.00 -15.45 4.93
N ARG A 134 2.24 -15.89 5.19
CA ARG A 134 3.12 -15.31 6.20
C ARG A 134 4.25 -14.50 5.55
N LEU A 135 4.44 -13.27 6.01
CA LEU A 135 5.59 -12.43 5.65
C LEU A 135 6.50 -12.23 6.88
N ASP A 136 7.80 -12.46 6.69
CA ASP A 136 8.82 -12.16 7.70
C ASP A 136 9.29 -10.71 7.53
N CYS A 137 9.08 -9.88 8.55
CA CYS A 137 9.42 -8.46 8.59
C CYS A 137 10.49 -8.13 9.65
N THR A 138 11.28 -9.11 10.11
CA THR A 138 12.29 -8.97 11.19
C THR A 138 13.19 -7.73 11.05
N HIS A 139 13.47 -7.29 9.83
CA HIS A 139 14.42 -6.19 9.55
C HIS A 139 13.77 -4.86 9.19
N VAL A 140 12.44 -4.78 9.21
CA VAL A 140 11.67 -3.63 8.72
C VAL A 140 11.33 -2.63 9.83
N GLY A 141 11.31 -3.09 11.08
CA GLY A 141 10.88 -2.31 12.23
C GLY A 141 9.36 -2.35 12.44
N SER A 142 8.94 -2.36 13.70
CA SER A 142 7.56 -2.64 14.11
C SER A 142 6.52 -1.61 13.62
N SER A 143 6.91 -0.34 13.44
CA SER A 143 6.02 0.71 12.95
C SER A 143 5.75 0.60 11.45
N ASP A 144 6.76 0.24 10.65
CA ASP A 144 6.63 0.09 9.21
C ASP A 144 5.99 -1.26 8.84
N CYS A 145 6.26 -2.32 9.60
CA CYS A 145 5.57 -3.61 9.49
C CYS A 145 4.02 -3.45 9.53
N LYS A 146 3.52 -2.66 10.48
CA LYS A 146 2.09 -2.34 10.58
C LYS A 146 1.57 -1.58 9.34
N LYS A 147 2.31 -0.57 8.87
CA LYS A 147 1.92 0.21 7.68
C LYS A 147 1.91 -0.63 6.42
N ILE A 148 2.86 -1.56 6.28
CA ILE A 148 2.93 -2.51 5.16
C ILE A 148 1.66 -3.37 5.15
N GLY A 149 1.24 -3.93 6.28
CA GLY A 149 0.02 -4.73 6.34
C GLY A 149 -1.25 -3.94 6.00
N VAL A 150 -1.35 -2.68 6.43
CA VAL A 150 -2.45 -1.78 6.01
C VAL A 150 -2.44 -1.59 4.50
N LYS A 151 -1.27 -1.22 3.97
CA LYS A 151 -1.15 -0.89 2.55
C LYS A 151 -1.41 -2.12 1.68
N LEU A 152 -0.99 -3.31 2.13
CA LEU A 152 -1.28 -4.58 1.45
C LEU A 152 -2.77 -4.89 1.38
N ARG A 153 -3.55 -4.60 2.43
CA ARG A 153 -5.02 -4.73 2.40
C ARG A 153 -5.65 -3.82 1.33
N ASP A 154 -5.09 -2.64 1.11
CA ASP A 154 -5.64 -1.70 0.12
C ASP A 154 -5.26 -2.09 -1.32
N LEU A 155 -4.13 -2.79 -1.51
CA LEU A 155 -3.60 -3.20 -2.81
C LEU A 155 -3.99 -4.62 -3.22
N VAL A 156 -4.26 -5.48 -2.26
CA VAL A 156 -4.63 -6.89 -2.44
C VAL A 156 -5.85 -7.13 -1.55
N PRO A 157 -6.94 -7.75 -2.07
CA PRO A 157 -8.09 -8.10 -1.25
C PRO A 157 -7.64 -9.15 -0.21
N CYS A 158 -7.19 -8.68 0.94
CA CYS A 158 -6.69 -9.51 2.02
C CYS A 158 -6.87 -8.81 3.36
N VAL A 159 -6.99 -9.59 4.42
CA VAL A 159 -7.22 -9.13 5.77
C VAL A 159 -6.02 -9.53 6.65
N PRO A 160 -5.34 -8.58 7.29
CA PRO A 160 -4.28 -8.91 8.23
C PRO A 160 -4.87 -9.54 9.51
N ILE A 161 -4.45 -10.75 9.83
CA ILE A 161 -4.90 -11.50 11.02
C ILE A 161 -3.97 -11.22 12.21
N LEU A 162 -2.66 -11.12 11.97
CA LEU A 162 -1.68 -11.00 13.03
C LEU A 162 -0.51 -10.09 12.65
N PHE A 163 -0.12 -9.24 13.59
CA PHE A 163 1.17 -8.55 13.63
C PHE A 163 1.84 -8.90 14.95
N LYS A 164 2.80 -9.82 14.95
CA LYS A 164 3.51 -10.21 16.17
C LYS A 164 4.94 -10.61 15.84
N ASP A 165 5.89 -10.24 16.70
CA ASP A 165 7.29 -10.65 16.61
C ASP A 165 7.88 -10.39 15.20
N ASP A 166 7.55 -9.22 14.64
CA ASP A 166 7.90 -8.81 13.27
C ASP A 166 7.45 -9.77 12.16
N GLN A 167 6.37 -10.53 12.39
CA GLN A 167 5.69 -11.33 11.39
C GLN A 167 4.31 -10.75 11.06
N ILE A 168 3.96 -10.82 9.78
CA ILE A 168 2.63 -10.46 9.28
C ILE A 168 1.97 -11.73 8.77
N ILE A 169 0.77 -12.02 9.26
CA ILE A 169 -0.08 -13.07 8.70
C ILE A 169 -1.27 -12.42 8.02
N LEU A 170 -1.40 -12.69 6.73
CA LEU A 170 -2.47 -12.19 5.88
C LEU A 170 -3.37 -13.35 5.48
N TRP A 171 -4.66 -13.09 5.44
CA TRP A 171 -5.66 -14.02 4.91
C TRP A 171 -6.38 -13.40 3.74
N ARG A 172 -6.60 -14.19 2.70
CA ARG A 172 -7.24 -13.73 1.46
C ARG A 172 -8.65 -13.20 1.68
N GLY A 173 -9.39 -13.74 2.65
CA GLY A 173 -10.84 -13.57 2.74
C GLY A 173 -11.56 -14.82 2.24
N LYS A 174 -12.86 -14.94 2.55
CA LYS A 174 -13.71 -15.96 1.92
C LYS A 174 -13.89 -15.56 0.46
N GLU A 175 -13.71 -16.50 -0.47
CA GLU A 175 -14.22 -16.32 -1.82
C GLU A 175 -15.73 -16.16 -1.71
N GLU A 176 -16.26 -14.97 -2.05
CA GLU A 176 -17.69 -14.83 -2.30
C GLU A 176 -18.00 -15.66 -3.55
N LEU A 177 -18.38 -16.92 -3.35
CA LEU A 177 -19.13 -17.69 -4.34
C LEU A 177 -20.41 -16.91 -4.65
N GLY A 178 -20.41 -16.14 -5.74
CA GLY A 178 -21.61 -15.54 -6.33
C GLY A 178 -21.60 -14.02 -6.48
N ARG A 179 -20.79 -13.50 -7.39
CA ARG A 179 -21.16 -12.30 -8.17
C ARG A 179 -21.47 -12.70 -9.61
N ASP A 180 -22.38 -13.65 -9.77
CA ASP A 180 -23.00 -13.98 -11.06
C ASP A 180 -24.46 -14.41 -10.83
N SER A 181 -25.32 -13.47 -10.44
CA SER A 181 -26.76 -13.50 -10.74
C SER A 181 -27.42 -12.23 -10.24
N SER A 182 -28.23 -11.60 -11.09
CA SER A 182 -29.14 -10.46 -10.85
C SER A 182 -28.57 -9.03 -10.99
N SER A 183 -28.04 -8.71 -12.18
CA SER A 183 -28.44 -7.46 -12.84
C SER A 183 -29.31 -7.80 -14.05
N LEU A 184 -30.49 -8.38 -13.81
CA LEU A 184 -31.59 -8.31 -14.77
C LEU A 184 -32.36 -7.03 -14.46
N ILE A 185 -32.24 -6.10 -15.40
CA ILE A 185 -32.98 -4.86 -15.50
C ILE A 185 -34.47 -5.22 -15.56
N GLU A 186 -35.27 -4.83 -14.57
CA GLU A 186 -36.72 -4.75 -14.75
C GLU A 186 -37.04 -3.45 -15.51
N PRO A 187 -37.71 -3.52 -16.68
CA PRO A 187 -38.19 -2.33 -17.36
C PRO A 187 -39.37 -1.74 -16.57
N THR A 188 -39.25 -0.46 -16.21
CA THR A 188 -40.32 0.35 -15.63
C THR A 188 -41.50 0.42 -16.60
N THR A 189 -42.61 -0.25 -16.27
CA THR A 189 -43.91 0.00 -16.88
C THR A 189 -44.46 1.34 -16.40
N ASP A 190 -44.59 2.28 -17.33
CA ASP A 190 -45.32 3.54 -17.15
C ASP A 190 -46.78 3.27 -16.78
N ALA A 191 -47.25 3.94 -15.73
CA ALA A 191 -48.65 4.00 -15.32
C ALA A 191 -49.41 5.00 -16.19
N ARG A 192 -50.63 4.60 -16.59
CA ARG A 192 -51.65 5.45 -17.22
C ARG A 192 -52.20 6.50 -16.27
#